data_AF-A0A257MS20-F1
#
_entry.id   AF-A0A257MS20-F1
#
_cell.length_a   1.000
_cell.length_b   1.000
_cell.length_c   1.000
_cell.angle_alpha   90.00
_cell.angle_beta   90.00
_cell.angle_gamma   90.00
#
_symmetry.space_group_name_H-M   'P 1'
#
loop_
_entity.id
_entity.type
_entity.pdbx_description
1 polymer ?
#
loop_
_entity_poly.entity_id
_entity_poly.type
_entity_poly.pdbx_seq_one_letter_code
_entity_poly.pdbx_strand_id
1 'polypeptide(L)'
;LKNGPISREPAQGIKAKLVDVKLHEDAVHRGPAQVIPAVRQAVQAGILMAEPVLLEPFQNVYIQVPQDQMGGAMSEIQGRRGVILNMDSQGDMIILKSKMPVAQMFGFSGAIRSATEGRALWSSEFAGFEPLPNNLLLDTVKQIRTRKGLKPEMPKPSDYLKVV
;
A
#
# COMPACT_ATOMS: atom_id res chain seq x y z
N LEU A 1 -3.20 -12.43 5.79
CA LEU A 1 -4.56 -12.36 6.38
C LEU A 1 -5.48 -11.67 5.36
N LYS A 2 -6.65 -12.22 5.00
CA LYS A 2 -7.49 -11.68 3.90
C LYS A 2 -8.03 -10.26 4.16
N ASN A 3 -8.38 -9.93 5.41
CA ASN A 3 -8.95 -8.64 5.79
C ASN A 3 -8.25 -8.09 7.03
N GLY A 4 -7.35 -7.13 6.84
CA GLY A 4 -6.69 -6.38 7.91
C GLY A 4 -7.66 -5.49 8.68
N PRO A 5 -7.34 -5.14 9.94
CA PRO A 5 -8.26 -4.40 10.80
C PRO A 5 -8.44 -2.94 10.39
N ILE A 6 -7.40 -2.26 9.86
CA ILE A 6 -7.45 -0.82 9.52
C ILE A 6 -8.54 -0.51 8.50
N SER A 7 -8.54 -1.20 7.35
CA SER A 7 -9.35 -0.83 6.17
C SER A 7 -9.90 -2.04 5.39
N ARG A 8 -9.84 -3.24 5.98
CA ARG A 8 -10.16 -4.52 5.31
C ARG A 8 -9.41 -4.74 3.99
N GLU A 9 -8.20 -4.20 3.87
CA GLU A 9 -7.27 -4.60 2.80
C GLU A 9 -6.51 -5.87 3.21
N PRO A 10 -5.99 -6.66 2.26
CA PRO A 10 -5.13 -7.80 2.57
C PRO A 10 -3.94 -7.37 3.42
N ALA A 11 -3.68 -8.09 4.51
CA ALA A 11 -2.55 -7.79 5.38
C ALA A 11 -1.39 -8.77 5.12
N GLN A 12 -0.17 -8.20 5.07
CA GLN A 12 1.10 -8.86 4.81
C GLN A 12 2.15 -8.50 5.88
N GLY A 13 3.25 -9.24 5.94
CA GLY A 13 4.35 -8.97 6.88
C GLY A 13 4.03 -9.29 8.35
N ILE A 14 2.98 -10.08 8.62
CA ILE A 14 2.54 -10.40 9.99
C ILE A 14 3.10 -11.75 10.43
N LYS A 15 3.80 -11.76 11.57
CA LYS A 15 4.16 -12.99 12.30
C LYS A 15 3.33 -13.07 13.58
N ALA A 16 2.36 -13.99 13.61
CA ALA A 16 1.58 -14.27 14.81
C ALA A 16 2.24 -15.40 15.62
N LYS A 17 2.29 -15.26 16.94
CA LYS A 17 2.75 -16.30 17.87
C LYS A 17 1.67 -16.55 18.91
N LEU A 18 1.22 -17.79 19.05
CA LEU A 18 0.40 -18.22 20.17
C LEU A 18 1.33 -18.48 21.36
N VAL A 19 1.14 -17.75 22.45
CA VAL A 19 1.98 -17.87 23.66
C VAL A 19 1.35 -18.83 24.65
N ASP A 20 0.05 -18.69 24.88
CA ASP A 20 -0.73 -19.51 25.80
C ASP A 20 -2.17 -19.65 25.31
N VAL A 21 -2.87 -20.68 25.77
CA VAL A 21 -4.27 -20.95 25.43
C VAL A 21 -4.99 -21.69 26.56
N LYS A 22 -6.20 -21.22 26.90
CA LYS A 22 -7.13 -21.93 27.78
C LYS A 22 -8.29 -22.46 26.95
N LEU A 23 -8.52 -23.77 26.97
CA LEU A 23 -9.60 -24.43 26.26
C LEU A 23 -10.56 -25.09 27.25
N HIS A 24 -11.85 -25.11 26.89
CA HIS A 24 -12.82 -25.93 27.58
C HIS A 24 -12.58 -27.41 27.27
N GLU A 25 -12.78 -28.30 28.24
CA GLU A 25 -12.57 -29.73 28.09
C GLU A 25 -13.50 -30.33 27.02
N ASP A 26 -14.80 -30.06 27.15
CA ASP A 26 -15.83 -30.53 26.23
C ASP A 26 -15.74 -29.89 24.84
N ALA A 27 -15.74 -30.74 23.82
CA ALA A 27 -15.68 -30.31 22.42
C ALA A 27 -16.88 -29.43 22.00
N VAL A 28 -18.04 -29.63 22.62
CA VAL A 28 -19.27 -28.86 22.36
C VAL A 28 -19.07 -27.37 22.65
N HIS A 29 -18.23 -27.03 23.63
CA HIS A 29 -17.94 -25.65 24.02
C HIS A 29 -16.76 -25.02 23.24
N ARG A 30 -16.12 -25.75 22.32
CA ARG A 30 -14.98 -25.27 21.51
C ARG A 30 -15.16 -25.52 20.02
N GLY A 31 -16.41 -25.46 19.55
CA GLY A 31 -16.73 -25.55 18.12
C GLY A 31 -16.19 -24.36 17.29
N PRO A 32 -16.25 -24.45 15.95
CA PRO A 32 -15.75 -23.41 15.05
C PRO A 32 -16.34 -22.02 15.32
N ALA A 33 -17.61 -21.95 15.69
CA ALA A 33 -18.30 -20.70 16.02
C ALA A 33 -17.74 -19.99 17.27
N GLN A 34 -16.99 -20.69 18.13
CA GLN A 34 -16.36 -20.13 19.33
C GLN A 34 -14.88 -19.80 19.06
N VAL A 35 -14.13 -20.76 18.54
CA VAL A 35 -12.67 -20.64 18.40
C VAL A 35 -12.27 -19.66 17.30
N ILE A 36 -12.92 -19.72 16.13
CA ILE A 36 -12.58 -18.85 14.99
C ILE A 36 -12.72 -17.36 15.32
N PRO A 37 -13.86 -16.87 15.87
CA PRO A 37 -13.97 -15.46 16.21
C PRO A 37 -13.02 -15.04 17.33
N ALA A 38 -12.77 -15.89 18.33
CA ALA A 38 -11.83 -15.59 19.42
C ALA A 38 -10.41 -15.33 18.89
N VAL A 39 -9.88 -16.25 18.07
CA VAL A 39 -8.55 -16.10 17.46
C VAL A 39 -8.53 -14.90 16.51
N ARG A 40 -9.58 -14.72 15.70
CA ARG A 40 -9.66 -13.59 14.75
C ARG A 40 -9.64 -12.23 15.45
N GLN A 41 -10.41 -12.07 16.53
CA GLN A 41 -10.47 -10.84 17.31
C GLN A 41 -9.13 -10.58 18.01
N ALA A 42 -8.53 -11.59 18.63
CA ALA A 42 -7.22 -11.46 19.28
C ALA A 42 -6.14 -11.01 18.28
N VAL A 43 -6.10 -11.63 17.10
CA VAL A 43 -5.15 -11.24 16.03
C VAL A 43 -5.43 -9.82 15.54
N GLN A 44 -6.69 -9.45 15.30
CA GLN A 44 -7.05 -8.11 14.84
C GLN A 44 -6.69 -7.01 15.86
N ALA A 45 -6.95 -7.26 17.15
CA ALA A 45 -6.58 -6.36 18.22
C ALA A 45 -5.05 -6.24 18.36
N GLY A 46 -4.34 -7.37 18.33
CA GLY A 46 -2.88 -7.40 18.38
C GLY A 46 -2.23 -6.65 17.22
N ILE A 47 -2.78 -6.75 16.00
CA ILE A 47 -2.32 -5.96 14.86
C ILE A 47 -2.51 -4.46 15.13
N LEU A 48 -3.64 -4.03 15.67
CA LEU A 48 -3.90 -2.61 15.97
C LEU A 48 -3.01 -2.07 17.09
N MET A 49 -2.68 -2.89 18.08
CA MET A 49 -1.74 -2.54 19.15
C MET A 49 -0.29 -2.46 18.67
N ALA A 50 0.05 -3.12 17.57
CA ALA A 50 1.39 -3.11 16.99
C ALA A 50 1.62 -1.94 16.01
N GLU A 51 0.82 -0.88 16.11
CA GLU A 51 0.92 0.34 15.28
C GLU A 51 1.01 0.05 13.77
N PRO A 52 -0.04 -0.58 13.20
CA PRO A 52 0.03 -1.09 11.85
C PRO A 52 0.01 0.05 10.84
N VAL A 53 0.83 -0.06 9.80
CA VAL A 53 0.88 0.91 8.70
C VAL A 53 0.06 0.41 7.50
N LEU A 54 -0.39 1.35 6.66
CA LEU A 54 -0.91 1.02 5.34
C LEU A 54 0.24 0.98 4.34
N LEU A 55 0.22 -0.01 3.44
CA LEU A 55 1.20 -0.12 2.39
C LEU A 55 0.55 0.26 1.05
N GLU A 56 1.22 1.08 0.25
CA GLU A 56 0.79 1.42 -1.11
C GLU A 56 1.67 0.71 -2.15
N PRO A 57 1.12 0.26 -3.29
CA PRO A 57 1.89 -0.37 -4.34
C PRO A 57 2.71 0.64 -5.13
N PHE A 58 3.93 0.25 -5.50
CA PHE A 58 4.84 1.03 -6.32
C PHE A 58 5.15 0.33 -7.64
N GLN A 59 5.49 1.12 -8.66
CA GLN A 59 6.07 0.64 -9.91
C GLN A 59 7.45 1.24 -10.11
N ASN A 60 8.36 0.43 -10.65
CA ASN A 60 9.55 0.95 -11.30
C ASN A 60 9.12 1.41 -12.69
N VAL A 61 9.53 2.61 -13.07
CA VAL A 61 9.18 3.25 -14.33
C VAL A 61 10.46 3.58 -15.06
N TYR A 62 10.58 3.01 -16.25
CA TYR A 62 11.69 3.21 -17.16
C TYR A 62 11.25 4.18 -18.24
N ILE A 63 11.98 5.28 -18.40
CA ILE A 63 11.67 6.29 -19.41
C ILE A 63 12.90 6.53 -20.25
N GLN A 64 12.76 6.43 -21.56
CA GLN A 64 13.78 6.80 -22.52
C GLN A 64 13.32 8.04 -23.28
N VAL A 65 14.13 9.10 -23.22
CA VAL A 65 13.85 10.39 -23.85
C VAL A 65 15.12 10.97 -24.45
N PRO A 66 15.03 11.79 -25.51
CA PRO A 66 16.19 12.55 -25.97
C PRO A 66 16.60 13.60 -24.90
N GLN A 67 17.88 13.99 -24.90
CA GLN A 67 18.47 14.82 -23.84
C GLN A 67 17.76 16.17 -23.61
N ASP A 68 17.24 16.78 -24.67
CA ASP A 68 16.50 18.04 -24.64
C ASP A 68 15.15 17.94 -23.90
N GLN A 69 14.53 16.75 -23.86
CA GLN A 69 13.26 16.50 -23.20
C GLN A 69 13.40 15.90 -21.79
N MET A 70 14.64 15.67 -21.33
CA MET A 70 14.92 15.10 -20.01
C MET A 70 14.29 15.93 -18.88
N GLY A 71 14.36 17.26 -18.96
CA GLY A 71 13.82 18.15 -17.93
C GLY A 71 12.31 17.97 -17.73
N GLY A 72 11.56 17.88 -18.84
CA GLY A 72 10.11 17.64 -18.81
C GLY A 72 9.78 16.28 -18.19
N ALA A 73 10.50 15.22 -18.57
CA ALA A 73 10.31 13.89 -18.02
C ALA A 73 10.59 13.83 -16.51
N MET A 74 11.68 14.46 -16.04
CA MET A 74 12.02 14.52 -14.62
C MET A 74 10.97 15.28 -13.81
N SER A 75 10.49 16.42 -14.32
CA SER A 75 9.44 17.20 -13.66
C SER A 75 8.16 16.40 -13.49
N GLU A 76 7.75 15.64 -14.52
CA GLU A 76 6.53 14.83 -14.47
C GLU A 76 6.64 13.69 -13.43
N ILE A 77 7.81 13.04 -13.33
CA ILE A 77 8.04 12.00 -12.31
C ILE A 77 7.98 12.61 -10.90
N GLN A 78 8.71 13.69 -10.66
CA GLN A 78 8.82 14.30 -9.33
C GLN A 78 7.50 14.89 -8.85
N GLY A 79 6.72 15.48 -9.76
CA GLY A 79 5.37 15.98 -9.47
C GLY A 79 4.39 14.91 -8.99
N ARG A 80 4.69 13.63 -9.26
CA ARG A 80 3.88 12.46 -8.91
C ARG A 80 4.42 11.67 -7.72
N ARG A 81 5.20 12.29 -6.83
CA ARG A 81 5.92 11.61 -5.74
C ARG A 81 6.88 10.52 -6.24
N GLY A 82 7.27 10.57 -7.52
CA GLY A 82 8.24 9.66 -8.09
C GLY A 82 9.65 10.05 -7.68
N VAL A 83 10.50 9.04 -7.48
CA VAL A 83 11.90 9.19 -7.13
C VAL A 83 12.74 8.67 -8.29
N ILE A 84 13.71 9.46 -8.73
CA ILE A 84 14.72 9.02 -9.71
C ILE A 84 15.74 8.16 -8.97
N LEU A 85 15.89 6.90 -9.39
CA LEU A 85 16.84 5.95 -8.81
C LEU A 85 18.18 6.00 -9.54
N ASN A 86 18.13 6.13 -10.87
CA ASN A 86 19.30 6.14 -11.73
C ASN A 86 18.99 6.87 -13.05
N MET A 87 20.03 7.46 -13.64
CA MET A 87 19.99 8.09 -14.94
C MET A 87 21.21 7.61 -15.73
N ASP A 88 20.96 6.97 -16.87
CA ASP A 88 21.99 6.49 -17.79
C ASP A 88 21.89 7.26 -19.12
N SER A 89 23.03 7.51 -19.78
CA SER A 89 23.08 8.13 -21.11
C SER A 89 23.55 7.11 -22.14
N GLN A 90 22.86 7.06 -23.29
CA GLN A 90 23.19 6.22 -24.43
C GLN A 90 23.12 7.05 -25.71
N GLY A 91 24.26 7.59 -26.14
CA GLY A 91 24.30 8.57 -27.23
C GLY A 91 23.48 9.81 -26.88
N ASP A 92 22.56 10.19 -27.77
CA ASP A 92 21.69 11.37 -27.58
C ASP A 92 20.43 11.07 -26.72
N MET A 93 20.29 9.84 -26.23
CA MET A 93 19.16 9.40 -25.40
C MET A 93 19.55 9.30 -23.93
N ILE A 94 18.63 9.67 -23.06
CA ILE A 94 18.70 9.49 -21.61
C ILE A 94 17.68 8.41 -21.20
N ILE A 95 18.12 7.48 -20.36
CA ILE A 95 17.29 6.46 -19.75
C ILE A 95 17.16 6.79 -18.26
N LEU A 96 15.96 7.12 -17.83
CA LEU A 96 15.59 7.36 -16.45
C LEU A 96 15.00 6.09 -15.85
N LYS A 97 15.59 5.62 -14.75
CA LYS A 97 15.01 4.59 -13.89
C LYS A 97 14.44 5.29 -12.67
N SER A 98 13.14 5.19 -12.50
CA SER A 98 12.42 5.84 -11.40
C SER A 98 11.50 4.86 -10.70
N LYS A 99 11.02 5.25 -9.52
CA LYS A 99 10.04 4.50 -8.74
C LYS A 99 8.93 5.44 -8.30
N MET A 100 7.68 5.07 -8.52
CA MET A 100 6.53 5.91 -8.17
C MET A 100 5.32 5.12 -7.65
N PRO A 101 4.48 5.73 -6.79
CA PRO A 101 3.28 5.07 -6.29
C PRO A 101 2.25 4.91 -7.40
N VAL A 102 1.63 3.73 -7.51
CA VAL A 102 0.61 3.44 -8.54
C VAL A 102 -0.56 4.42 -8.48
N ALA A 103 -0.95 4.86 -7.28
CA ALA A 103 -2.01 5.86 -7.09
C ALA A 103 -1.73 7.19 -7.81
N GLN A 104 -0.46 7.52 -8.07
CA GLN A 104 -0.04 8.72 -8.78
C GLN A 104 0.16 8.51 -10.28
N MET A 105 0.07 7.26 -10.77
CA MET A 105 0.31 6.93 -12.18
C MET A 105 -0.91 7.07 -13.08
N PHE A 106 -2.10 7.30 -12.52
CA PHE A 106 -3.29 7.57 -13.32
C PHE A 106 -3.08 8.84 -14.18
N GLY A 107 -3.30 8.70 -15.49
CA GLY A 107 -3.07 9.77 -16.47
C GLY A 107 -1.60 9.97 -16.87
N PHE A 108 -0.66 9.17 -16.35
CA PHE A 108 0.77 9.34 -16.61
C PHE A 108 1.13 9.29 -18.10
N SER A 109 0.54 8.37 -18.86
CA SER A 109 0.79 8.21 -20.31
C SER A 109 0.57 9.50 -21.11
N GLY A 110 -0.52 10.22 -20.82
CA GLY A 110 -0.82 11.48 -21.49
C GLY A 110 0.11 12.60 -21.02
N ALA A 111 0.35 12.67 -19.72
CA ALA A 111 1.17 13.72 -19.12
C ALA A 111 2.65 13.63 -19.54
N ILE A 112 3.25 12.43 -19.53
CA ILE A 112 4.61 12.23 -20.00
C ILE A 112 4.73 12.54 -21.50
N ARG A 113 3.73 12.13 -22.30
CA ARG A 113 3.69 12.45 -23.73
C ARG A 113 3.70 13.95 -23.96
N SER A 114 2.88 14.71 -23.23
CA SER A 114 2.84 16.17 -23.33
C SER A 114 4.14 16.82 -22.86
N ALA A 115 4.71 16.35 -21.75
CA ALA A 115 5.93 16.88 -21.16
C ALA A 115 7.18 16.65 -22.02
N THR A 116 7.16 15.68 -22.93
CA THR A 116 8.30 15.31 -23.78
C THR A 116 8.00 15.45 -25.27
N GLU A 117 6.99 16.24 -25.65
CA GLU A 117 6.57 16.44 -27.05
C GLU A 117 6.31 15.14 -27.83
N GLY A 118 5.87 14.09 -27.12
CA GLY A 118 5.61 12.77 -27.68
C GLY A 118 6.83 11.90 -27.96
N ARG A 119 8.03 12.33 -27.53
CA ARG A 119 9.29 11.60 -27.76
C ARG A 119 9.69 10.61 -26.66
N ALA A 120 8.91 10.50 -25.58
CA ALA A 120 9.17 9.52 -24.53
C ALA A 120 8.70 8.12 -24.93
N LEU A 121 9.60 7.14 -24.80
CA LEU A 121 9.24 5.73 -24.67
C LEU A 121 9.27 5.38 -23.18
N TRP A 122 8.25 4.72 -22.67
CA TRP A 122 8.23 4.33 -21.27
C TRP A 122 7.62 2.95 -21.05
N SER A 123 8.07 2.29 -19.99
CA SER A 123 7.53 1.03 -19.50
C SER A 123 7.51 1.03 -17.97
N SER A 124 6.76 0.08 -17.40
CA SER A 124 6.68 -0.06 -15.95
C SER A 124 6.65 -1.53 -15.54
N GLU A 125 7.15 -1.79 -14.34
CA GLU A 125 7.08 -3.10 -13.69
C GLU A 125 6.70 -2.92 -12.21
N PHE A 126 6.09 -3.95 -11.62
CA PHE A 126 5.72 -3.90 -10.22
C PHE A 126 6.96 -3.93 -9.31
N ALA A 127 7.05 -2.97 -8.39
CA ALA A 127 8.21 -2.77 -7.52
C ALA A 127 7.94 -3.10 -6.04
N GLY A 128 6.82 -3.75 -5.75
CA GLY A 128 6.43 -4.11 -4.40
C GLY A 128 5.50 -3.08 -3.73
N PHE A 129 5.44 -3.18 -2.41
CA PHE A 129 4.63 -2.32 -1.56
C PHE A 129 5.54 -1.59 -0.58
N GLU A 130 5.25 -0.32 -0.32
CA GLU A 130 5.98 0.49 0.65
C GLU A 130 5.02 1.20 1.62
N PRO A 131 5.50 1.59 2.82
CA PRO A 131 4.70 2.36 3.77
C PRO A 131 4.14 3.65 3.16
N LEU A 132 2.83 3.81 3.28
CA LEU A 132 2.15 5.06 2.95
C LEU A 132 2.63 6.15 3.93
N PRO A 133 2.96 7.37 3.45
CA PRO A 133 3.31 8.48 4.31
C PRO A 133 2.26 8.78 5.39
N ASN A 134 2.71 9.05 6.61
CA ASN A 134 1.85 9.26 7.78
C ASN A 134 0.82 10.38 7.59
N ASN A 135 1.19 11.45 6.88
CA ASN A 135 0.29 12.56 6.56
C ASN A 135 -0.88 12.17 5.64
N LEU A 136 -0.75 11.09 4.86
CA LEU A 136 -1.79 10.58 3.96
C LEU A 136 -2.61 9.44 4.58
N LEU A 137 -2.16 8.88 5.71
CA LEU A 137 -2.73 7.67 6.29
C LEU A 137 -4.21 7.82 6.64
N LEU A 138 -4.56 8.86 7.42
CA LEU A 138 -5.93 9.04 7.92
C LEU A 138 -6.93 9.23 6.77
N ASP A 139 -6.59 10.08 5.80
CA ASP A 139 -7.47 10.35 4.66
C ASP A 139 -7.63 9.13 3.77
N THR A 140 -6.53 8.41 3.50
CA THR A 140 -6.58 7.20 2.66
C THR A 140 -7.41 6.10 3.33
N VAL A 141 -7.22 5.88 4.64
CA VAL A 141 -8.00 4.91 5.40
C VAL A 141 -9.49 5.29 5.39
N LYS A 142 -9.81 6.56 5.62
CA LYS A 142 -11.18 7.09 5.58
C LYS A 142 -11.84 6.82 4.23
N GLN A 143 -11.17 7.15 3.13
CA GLN A 143 -11.66 6.92 1.76
C GLN A 143 -11.92 5.44 1.46
N ILE A 144 -10.96 4.55 1.79
CA ILE A 144 -11.11 3.11 1.58
C ILE A 144 -12.31 2.57 2.38
N ARG A 145 -12.46 3.01 3.63
CA ARG A 145 -13.53 2.56 4.52
C ARG A 145 -14.90 3.05 4.03
N THR A 146 -15.02 4.32 3.64
CA THR A 146 -16.25 4.86 3.05
C THR A 146 -16.63 4.12 1.77
N ARG A 147 -15.67 3.89 0.86
CA ARG A 147 -15.91 3.10 -0.38
C ARG A 147 -16.42 1.69 -0.10
N LYS A 148 -15.97 1.07 0.99
CA LYS A 148 -16.39 -0.28 1.42
C LYS A 148 -17.65 -0.28 2.31
N GLY A 149 -18.32 0.86 2.52
CA GLY A 149 -19.49 0.97 3.39
C GLY A 149 -19.19 0.73 4.88
N LEU A 150 -17.96 0.98 5.32
CA LEU A 150 -17.53 0.85 6.71
C LEU A 150 -17.60 2.19 7.43
N LYS A 151 -17.61 2.16 8.77
CA LYS A 151 -17.47 3.37 9.59
C LYS A 151 -16.17 4.10 9.22
N PRO A 152 -16.19 5.40 8.87
CA PRO A 152 -14.99 6.10 8.38
C PRO A 152 -13.86 6.23 9.41
N GLU A 153 -14.20 6.13 10.69
CA GLU A 153 -13.26 6.22 11.81
C GLU A 153 -12.26 5.06 11.84
N MET A 154 -11.06 5.36 12.35
CA MET A 154 -10.01 4.36 12.57
C MET A 154 -10.45 3.37 13.67
N PRO A 155 -10.41 2.06 13.41
CA PRO A 155 -10.71 1.05 14.42
C PRO A 155 -9.73 1.08 15.58
N LYS A 156 -10.22 0.82 16.78
CA LYS A 156 -9.44 0.72 18.00
C LYS A 156 -9.32 -0.73 18.44
N PRO A 157 -8.27 -1.12 19.18
CA PRO A 157 -8.17 -2.47 19.74
C PRO A 157 -9.40 -2.86 20.59
N SER A 158 -9.98 -1.90 21.30
CA SER A 158 -11.21 -2.07 22.11
C SER A 158 -12.44 -2.49 21.30
N ASP A 159 -12.46 -2.25 19.98
CA ASP A 159 -13.57 -2.69 19.12
C ASP A 159 -13.59 -4.21 18.93
N TYR A 160 -12.45 -4.86 19.17
CA TYR A 160 -12.24 -6.30 18.99
C TYR A 160 -12.12 -7.04 20.33
N LEU A 161 -11.47 -6.42 21.32
CA LEU A 161 -11.39 -6.94 22.68
C LEU A 161 -12.58 -6.41 23.47
N LYS A 162 -13.67 -7.18 23.49
CA LYS A 162 -14.71 -6.96 24.49
C LYS A 162 -14.15 -7.43 25.82
N VAL A 163 -13.91 -6.48 26.72
CA VAL A 163 -13.71 -6.81 28.14
C VAL A 163 -15.06 -7.33 28.61
N VAL A 164 -15.09 -8.64 28.89
CA VAL A 164 -16.20 -9.27 29.64
C VAL A 164 -15.97 -8.98 31.12
#